data_AF-A0A7C2TMY4-F1
#
_entry.id   AF-A0A7C2TMY4-F1
#
_cell.length_a   1.000
_cell.length_b   1.000
_cell.length_c   1.000
_cell.angle_alpha   90.00
_cell.angle_beta   90.00
_cell.angle_gamma   90.00
#
_symmetry.space_group_name_H-M   'P 1'
#
loop_
_entity.id
_entity.type
_entity.pdbx_description
1 polymer ?
#
loop_
_entity_poly.entity_id
_entity_poly.type
_entity_poly.pdbx_seq_one_letter_code
_entity_poly.pdbx_strand_id
1 'polypeptide(L)' 'MLNIPSPGTIASYRKGLYHVHETTTEWRVHLDRRDPKVHPVWHLIDDAPLLLMIGGTFRALFMDVRARNT' A
#
# COMPACT_ATOMS: atom_id res chain seq x y z
N MET A 1 -8.93 -2.72 7.28
CA MET A 1 -7.64 -2.99 7.94
C MET A 1 -6.54 -2.72 6.94
N LEU A 2 -5.41 -2.16 7.37
CA LEU A 2 -4.27 -1.85 6.50
C LEU A 2 -3.51 -3.16 6.19
N ASN A 3 -3.14 -3.38 4.94
CA ASN A 3 -2.54 -4.63 4.46
C ASN A 3 -1.06 -4.77 4.83
N ILE A 4 -0.74 -4.61 6.11
CA ILE A 4 0.65 -4.61 6.60
C ILE A 4 0.88 -5.87 7.44
N PRO A 5 1.99 -6.60 7.19
CA PRO A 5 2.42 -7.69 8.06
C PRO A 5 2.57 -7.18 9.49
N SER A 6 1.87 -7.81 10.42
CA SER A 6 2.02 -7.51 11.84
C SER A 6 3.32 -8.09 12.39
N PRO A 7 3.84 -7.57 13.52
CA PRO A 7 4.97 -8.18 14.21
C PRO A 7 4.74 -9.68 14.45
N GLY A 8 5.74 -10.51 14.17
CA GLY A 8 5.64 -11.96 14.27
C GLY A 8 5.06 -12.67 13.05
N THR A 9 4.82 -11.96 11.94
CA THR A 9 4.51 -12.60 10.65
C THR A 9 5.72 -13.39 10.15
N ILE A 10 5.53 -14.68 9.90
CA ILE A 10 6.56 -15.61 9.39
C ILE A 10 6.48 -15.70 7.87
N ALA A 11 5.27 -15.72 7.32
CA ALA A 11 5.03 -15.83 5.89
C ALA A 11 3.78 -15.06 5.46
N SER A 12 3.67 -14.76 4.17
CA SER A 12 2.50 -14.11 3.60
C SER A 12 2.12 -14.76 2.28
N TYR A 13 0.82 -14.99 2.08
CA TYR A 13 0.28 -15.73 0.95
C TYR A 13 -0.89 -14.99 0.33
N ARG A 14 -1.04 -15.10 -0.99
CA ARG A 14 -2.07 -14.39 -1.75
C ARG A 14 -2.81 -15.31 -2.72
N LYS A 15 -4.15 -15.23 -2.72
CA LYS A 15 -5.02 -15.92 -3.68
C LYS A 15 -6.20 -15.03 -4.05
N GLY A 16 -6.15 -14.45 -5.25
CA GLY A 16 -7.12 -13.44 -5.68
C GLY A 16 -7.10 -12.24 -4.75
N LEU A 17 -8.27 -11.89 -4.18
CA LEU A 17 -8.44 -10.82 -3.20
C LEU A 17 -8.01 -11.19 -1.78
N TYR A 18 -7.78 -12.47 -1.50
CA TYR A 18 -7.35 -12.90 -0.17
C TYR A 18 -5.85 -12.70 -0.03
N HIS A 19 -5.46 -12.00 1.03
CA HIS A 19 -4.08 -11.89 1.48
C HIS A 19 -4.00 -12.35 2.92
N VAL A 20 -3.06 -13.24 3.23
CA VAL A 20 -2.97 -13.85 4.55
C VAL A 20 -1.56 -13.71 5.10
N HIS A 21 -1.47 -13.35 6.36
CA HIS A 21 -0.23 -13.33 7.13
C HIS A 21 -0.24 -14.47 8.15
N GLU A 22 0.72 -15.37 8.03
CA GLU A 22 0.92 -16.47 8.96
C GLU A 22 1.81 -16.02 10.12
N THR A 23 1.39 -16.31 11.34
CA THR A 23 2.19 -16.17 12.57
C THR A 23 2.39 -17.55 13.19
N THR A 24 3.15 -17.65 14.29
CA THR A 24 3.35 -18.93 15.00
C THR A 24 2.06 -19.57 15.52
N THR A 25 1.02 -18.77 15.79
CA THR A 25 -0.19 -19.23 16.50
C THR A 25 -1.49 -18.98 15.73
N GLU A 26 -1.47 -18.12 14.72
CA GLU A 26 -2.69 -17.71 14.01
C GLU A 26 -2.41 -17.26 12.57
N TRP A 27 -3.49 -17.24 11.77
CA TRP A 27 -3.50 -16.74 10.40
C TRP A 27 -4.39 -15.49 10.34
N ARG A 28 -3.80 -14.36 9.94
CA ARG A 28 -4.50 -13.08 9.81
C ARG A 28 -4.87 -12.86 8.35
N VAL A 29 -6.17 -12.92 8.06
CA VAL A 29 -6.70 -12.83 6.69
C VAL A 29 -7.20 -11.41 6.43
N HIS A 30 -6.71 -10.81 5.35
CA HIS A 30 -7.15 -9.55 4.78
C HIS A 30 -7.82 -9.78 3.43
N LEU A 31 -8.85 -9.00 3.16
CA LEU A 31 -9.53 -8.97 1.87
C LEU A 31 -9.19 -7.65 1.17
N ASP A 32 -8.46 -7.75 0.08
CA ASP A 32 -8.12 -6.61 -0.74
C ASP A 32 -9.33 -6.15 -1.53
N ARG A 33 -9.45 -4.83 -1.68
CA ARG A 33 -10.58 -4.22 -2.39
C ARG A 33 -10.51 -4.45 -3.90
N ARG A 34 -9.30 -4.65 -4.44
CA ARG A 34 -9.00 -4.86 -5.86
C ARG A 34 -7.88 -5.88 -6.00
N ASP A 35 -7.98 -6.76 -6.99
CA ASP A 35 -6.93 -7.75 -7.27
C ASP A 35 -5.72 -7.03 -7.88
N PRO A 36 -4.54 -7.07 -7.24
CA PRO A 36 -3.35 -6.43 -7.79
C PRO A 36 -2.90 -6.99 -9.14
N LYS A 37 -3.30 -8.23 -9.49
CA LYS A 37 -2.99 -8.80 -10.82
C LYS A 37 -3.78 -8.11 -11.92
N VAL A 38 -4.98 -7.63 -11.62
CA VAL A 38 -5.88 -7.00 -12.59
C VAL A 38 -5.74 -5.47 -12.55
N HIS A 39 -5.62 -4.90 -11.35
CA HIS A 39 -5.60 -3.45 -11.12
C HIS A 39 -4.47 -3.01 -10.16
N PRO A 40 -3.19 -3.16 -10.55
CA PRO A 40 -2.04 -2.95 -9.66
C PRO A 40 -1.91 -1.52 -9.15
N VAL A 41 -2.10 -0.51 -10.02
CA VAL A 41 -1.98 0.91 -9.65
C VAL A 41 -3.07 1.30 -8.65
N TRP A 42 -4.28 0.85 -8.90
CA TRP A 42 -5.43 1.12 -8.06
C TRP A 42 -5.35 0.43 -6.70
N HIS A 43 -4.83 -0.80 -6.67
CA HIS A 43 -4.52 -1.51 -5.44
C HIS A 43 -3.48 -0.76 -4.60
N LEU A 44 -2.43 -0.22 -5.23
CA LEU A 44 -1.43 0.60 -4.53
C LEU A 44 -2.02 1.88 -3.94
N ILE A 45 -2.95 2.53 -4.66
CA ILE A 45 -3.66 3.71 -4.15
C ILE A 45 -4.49 3.37 -2.90
N ASP A 46 -5.16 2.22 -2.91
CA ASP A 46 -5.94 1.75 -1.76
C ASP A 46 -5.06 1.45 -0.54
N ASP A 47 -3.89 0.85 -0.74
CA ASP A 47 -3.01 0.41 0.36
C ASP A 47 -2.12 1.53 0.92
N ALA A 48 -1.83 2.59 0.14
CA ALA A 48 -0.81 3.58 0.49
C ALA A 48 -1.27 5.06 0.40
N PRO A 49 -2.44 5.45 0.96
CA PRO A 49 -2.95 6.82 0.84
C PRO A 49 -1.99 7.86 1.43
N LEU A 50 -1.30 7.55 2.53
CA LEU A 50 -0.36 8.47 3.17
C LEU A 50 0.90 8.71 2.33
N LEU A 51 1.44 7.66 1.68
CA LEU A 51 2.61 7.81 0.81
C LEU A 51 2.29 8.66 -0.42
N LEU A 52 1.08 8.50 -0.97
CA LEU A 52 0.61 9.33 -2.08
C LEU A 52 0.44 10.79 -1.68
N MET A 53 -0.08 11.06 -0.48
CA MET A 53 -0.17 12.42 0.06
C MET A 53 1.21 13.05 0.18
N ILE A 54 2.17 12.36 0.80
CA ILE A 54 3.56 12.83 0.95
C ILE A 54 4.18 13.11 -0.41
N GLY A 55 4.08 12.17 -1.37
CA GLY A 55 4.59 12.36 -2.73
C GLY A 55 3.96 13.55 -3.44
N GLY A 56 2.65 13.77 -3.25
CA GLY A 56 1.94 14.94 -3.75
C GLY A 56 2.48 16.26 -3.18
N THR A 57 2.75 16.30 -1.87
CA THR A 57 3.35 17.48 -1.21
C THR A 57 4.74 17.78 -1.75
N PHE A 58 5.61 16.78 -1.87
CA PHE A 58 6.95 16.97 -2.44
C PHE A 58 6.89 17.49 -3.88
N ARG A 59 5.98 16.96 -4.69
CA ARG A 59 5.77 17.44 -6.07
C ARG A 59 5.33 18.90 -6.09
N ALA A 60 4.39 19.29 -5.24
CA ALA A 60 3.92 20.67 -5.14
C ALA A 60 5.06 21.62 -4.74
N LEU A 61 5.86 21.25 -3.74
CA LEU A 61 7.03 22.02 -3.31
C LEU A 61 8.06 22.16 -4.44
N PHE A 62 8.36 21.07 -5.16
CA PHE A 62 9.30 21.11 -6.28
C PHE A 62 8.81 22.02 -7.41
N MET A 63 7.51 21.97 -7.72
CA MET A 63 6.90 22.84 -8.74
C MET A 63 6.96 24.31 -8.34
N ASP A 64 6.69 24.63 -7.06
CA ASP A 64 6.80 25.99 -6.53
C ASP A 64 8.25 26.52 -6.61
N VAL A 65 9.23 25.71 -6.18
CA VAL A 65 10.65 26.06 -6.30
C VAL A 65 11.05 26.29 -7.75
N ARG A 66 10.62 25.41 -8.67
CA ARG A 66 10.91 25.55 -10.11
C ARG A 66 10.33 26.84 -10.67
N ALA A 67 9.08 27.16 -10.34
CA ALA A 67 8.40 28.36 -10.83
C ALA A 67 9.04 29.66 -10.34
N ARG A 68 9.65 29.66 -9.15
CA ARG A 68 10.36 30.83 -8.60
C ARG A 68 11.76 31.04 -9.21
N ASN A 69 12.34 30.01 -9.83
CA ASN A 69 13.69 30.02 -10.40
C ASN A 69 13.71 30.17 -11.92
N THR A 70 12.54 30.35 -12.56
CA THR A 70 12.35 30.68 -13.98
C THR A 70 11.71 32.04 -14.11
#